data_AF-A0A514CHR6-F1
#
_entry.id   AF-A0A514CHR6-F1
#
_cell.length_a   1.000
_cell.length_b   1.000
_cell.length_c   1.000
_cell.angle_alpha   90.00
_cell.angle_beta   90.00
_cell.angle_gamma   90.00
#
_symmetry.space_group_name_H-M   'P 1'
#
loop_
_entity.id
_entity.type
_entity.pdbx_description
1 polymer ?
#
loop_
_entity_poly.entity_id
_entity_poly.type
_entity_poly.pdbx_seq_one_letter_code
_entity_poly.pdbx_strand_id
1 'polypeptide(L)' 'MKNNEIVLIGDVIKSRKKFNPKEWNYFHDAIDQINEKFELYFKIPLTIYSEDSFGGICKDPVSAAKIILAIQE' A
#
# COMPACT_ATOMS: atom_id res chain seq x y z
N MET A 1 -26.18 4.91 -9.13
CA MET A 1 -25.55 3.74 -8.48
C MET A 1 -24.88 4.23 -7.23
N LYS A 2 -24.99 3.55 -6.08
CA LYS A 2 -24.22 3.92 -4.87
C LYS A 2 -22.74 4.00 -5.27
N ASN A 3 -22.02 5.02 -4.81
CA ASN A 3 -20.57 5.11 -4.96
C ASN A 3 -19.95 3.93 -4.22
N ASN A 4 -19.71 2.83 -4.94
CA ASN A 4 -19.04 1.68 -4.39
C ASN A 4 -17.56 2.01 -4.35
N GLU A 5 -17.06 2.29 -3.15
CA GLU A 5 -15.64 2.45 -2.90
C GLU A 5 -15.02 1.08 -2.65
N ILE A 6 -13.85 0.84 -3.25
CA ILE A 6 -13.09 -0.38 -3.06
C ILE A 6 -11.96 -0.07 -2.11
N VAL A 7 -11.98 -0.70 -0.94
CA VAL A 7 -10.93 -0.54 0.06
C VAL A 7 -9.88 -1.63 -0.17
N LEU A 8 -8.64 -1.20 -0.36
CA LEU A 8 -7.47 -2.07 -0.36
C LEU A 8 -6.83 -2.03 1.01
N ILE A 9 -6.49 -3.21 1.54
CA ILE A 9 -5.73 -3.37 2.78
C ILE A 9 -4.60 -4.36 2.48
N GLY A 10 -3.37 -3.92 2.68
CA GLY A 10 -2.16 -4.73 2.58
C GLY A 10 -1.49 -4.85 3.95
N ASP A 11 -0.93 -6.01 4.22
CA ASP A 11 -0.22 -6.30 5.47
C ASP A 11 1.08 -7.05 5.17
N VAL A 12 2.12 -6.77 5.94
CA VAL A 12 3.41 -7.46 5.79
C VAL A 12 3.37 -8.80 6.52
N ILE A 13 3.35 -9.88 5.75
CA ILE A 13 3.29 -11.27 6.26
C ILE A 13 4.49 -11.61 7.18
N LYS A 14 5.62 -10.92 7.06
CA LYS A 14 6.79 -11.11 7.93
C LYS A 14 6.53 -10.36 9.25
N SER A 15 6.21 -11.08 10.33
CA SER A 15 5.78 -10.45 11.59
C SER A 15 6.81 -9.47 12.18
N ARG A 16 6.33 -8.36 12.75
CA ARG A 16 7.09 -7.29 13.45
C ARG A 16 8.27 -7.75 14.30
N LYS A 17 8.23 -8.98 14.83
CA LYS A 17 9.27 -9.55 15.72
C LYS A 17 10.53 -10.02 14.99
N LYS A 18 10.58 -9.98 13.65
CA LYS A 18 11.72 -10.46 12.85
C LYS A 18 12.44 -9.39 12.07
N PHE A 19 11.94 -8.16 12.06
CA PHE A 19 12.64 -7.05 11.44
C PHE A 19 13.79 -6.63 12.35
N ASN A 20 15.01 -6.77 11.87
CA ASN A 20 16.09 -5.99 12.44
C ASN A 20 15.90 -4.50 12.04
N PRO A 21 16.51 -3.54 12.77
CA PRO A 21 16.28 -2.11 12.50
C PRO A 21 16.55 -1.67 11.06
N LYS A 22 17.48 -2.34 10.35
CA LYS A 22 17.78 -2.03 8.95
C LYS A 22 16.69 -2.50 8.00
N GLU A 23 16.17 -3.71 8.21
CA GLU A 23 15.03 -4.21 7.42
C GLU A 23 13.78 -3.37 7.67
N TRP A 24 13.60 -2.85 8.90
CA TRP A 24 12.47 -2.00 9.26
C TRP A 24 12.50 -0.65 8.53
N ASN A 25 13.64 0.04 8.56
CA ASN A 25 13.80 1.29 7.83
C ASN A 25 13.63 1.08 6.33
N TYR A 26 14.21 0.01 5.78
CA TYR A 26 14.02 -0.34 4.37
C TYR A 26 12.55 -0.55 4.00
N PHE A 27 11.78 -1.21 4.88
CA PHE A 27 10.34 -1.38 4.66
C PHE A 27 9.61 -0.04 4.59
N HIS A 28 9.84 0.85 5.55
CA HIS A 28 9.21 2.17 5.54
C HIS A 28 9.63 3.01 4.33
N ASP A 29 10.93 3.02 3.98
CA ASP A 29 11.42 3.71 2.78
C ASP A 29 10.77 3.17 1.49
N ALA A 30 10.54 1.85 1.42
CA ALA A 30 9.87 1.23 0.29
C ALA A 30 8.38 1.61 0.22
N ILE A 31 7.69 1.65 1.36
CA ILE A 31 6.30 2.10 1.43
C ILE A 31 6.19 3.57 1.02
N ASP A 32 7.09 4.44 1.48
CA ASP A 32 7.10 5.86 1.12
C ASP A 32 7.32 6.03 -0.40
N GLN A 33 8.26 5.28 -0.99
CA GLN A 33 8.46 5.27 -2.46
C GLN A 33 7.25 4.73 -3.24
N ILE A 34 6.57 3.71 -2.71
CA ILE A 34 5.31 3.20 -3.28
C ILE A 34 4.26 4.31 -3.22
N ASN A 35 4.17 5.04 -2.10
CA ASN A 35 3.20 6.10 -1.92
C ASN A 35 3.43 7.26 -2.89
N GLU A 36 4.68 7.71 -3.06
CA GLU A 36 5.04 8.73 -4.06
C GLU A 36 4.64 8.29 -5.48
N LYS A 37 4.97 7.05 -5.86
CA LYS A 37 4.58 6.49 -7.17
C LYS A 37 3.05 6.41 -7.29
N PHE A 38 2.34 6.05 -6.24
CA PHE A 38 0.91 5.88 -6.28
C PHE A 38 0.15 7.20 -6.40
N GLU A 39 0.60 8.22 -5.68
CA GLU A 39 0.10 9.58 -5.85
C GLU A 39 0.31 10.07 -7.28
N LEU A 40 1.52 9.88 -7.84
CA LEU A 40 1.89 10.29 -9.19
C LEU A 40 1.12 9.55 -10.30
N TYR A 41 1.04 8.22 -10.22
CA TYR A 41 0.54 7.38 -11.33
C TYR A 41 -0.94 7.03 -11.22
N PHE A 42 -1.46 6.85 -10.00
CA PHE A 42 -2.81 6.34 -9.78
C PHE A 42 -3.76 7.37 -9.17
N LYS A 43 -3.24 8.48 -8.63
CA LYS A 43 -4.03 9.51 -7.91
C LYS A 43 -4.87 8.89 -6.78
N ILE A 44 -4.37 7.82 -6.19
CA ILE A 44 -4.98 7.11 -5.07
C ILE A 44 -4.01 7.25 -3.90
N PRO A 45 -4.34 8.05 -2.87
CA PRO A 45 -3.49 8.15 -1.69
C PRO A 45 -3.55 6.81 -0.94
N LEU A 46 -2.40 6.16 -0.69
CA LEU A 46 -2.35 5.10 0.32
C LEU A 46 -2.11 5.72 1.69
N THR A 47 -2.87 5.27 2.67
CA THR A 47 -2.69 5.58 4.08
C THR A 47 -2.03 4.39 4.76
N ILE A 48 -0.96 4.64 5.50
CA ILE A 48 -0.35 3.65 6.40
C ILE A 48 -1.18 3.66 7.69
N TYR A 49 -1.77 2.51 8.04
CA TYR A 49 -2.70 2.40 9.17
C TYR A 49 -2.03 1.88 10.44
N SER A 50 -1.04 1.02 10.27
CA SER A 50 -0.16 0.53 11.32
C SER A 50 1.22 0.37 10.74
N GLU A 51 2.26 0.42 11.57
CA GLU A 51 3.66 0.41 11.13
C GLU A 51 4.04 -0.73 10.16
N ASP A 52 3.18 -1.74 9.99
CA ASP A 52 3.30 -2.91 9.12
C ASP A 52 2.11 -3.12 8.14
N SER A 53 1.08 -2.27 8.19
CA SER A 53 -0.11 -2.39 7.33
C SER A 53 -0.45 -1.06 6.66
N PHE A 54 -0.89 -1.15 5.41
CA PHE A 54 -1.22 0.00 4.56
C PHE A 54 -2.49 -0.25 3.78
N GLY A 55 -3.05 0.78 3.18
CA GLY A 55 -4.20 0.60 2.29
C GLY A 55 -4.68 1.89 1.67
N GLY A 56 -5.71 1.81 0.83
CA GLY A 56 -6.21 2.97 0.09
C GLY A 56 -7.59 2.73 -0.49
N ILE A 57 -8.22 3.81 -0.94
CA ILE A 57 -9.57 3.79 -1.50
C ILE A 57 -9.49 3.92 -3.02
N CYS A 58 -10.01 2.92 -3.72
CA CYS A 58 -10.09 2.85 -5.17
C CYS A 58 -11.53 3.10 -5.65
N LYS A 59 -11.66 3.81 -6.77
CA LYS A 59 -12.95 4.09 -7.41
C LYS A 59 -13.53 2.92 -8.22
N ASP A 60 -12.68 1.97 -8.64
CA ASP A 60 -13.06 0.83 -9.47
C ASP A 60 -12.09 -0.36 -9.34
N PRO A 61 -12.51 -1.59 -9.69
CA PRO A 61 -11.68 -2.79 -9.53
C PRO A 61 -10.41 -2.77 -10.38
N VAL A 62 -10.43 -2.08 -11.53
CA VAL A 62 -9.29 -1.99 -12.44
C VAL A 62 -8.15 -1.20 -11.79
N SER A 63 -8.48 -0.10 -11.14
CA SER A 63 -7.54 0.71 -10.37
C SER A 63 -6.95 -0.08 -9.21
N ALA A 64 -7.79 -0.86 -8.51
CA ALA A 64 -7.33 -1.72 -7.42
C ALA A 64 -6.38 -2.83 -7.90
N ALA A 65 -6.67 -3.45 -9.04
CA ALA A 65 -5.80 -4.49 -9.62
C ALA A 65 -4.43 -3.95 -10.03
N LYS A 66 -4.36 -2.73 -10.61
CA LYS A 66 -3.09 -2.08 -10.97
C LYS A 66 -2.20 -1.84 -9.75
N ILE A 67 -2.81 -1.45 -8.64
CA ILE A 67 -2.12 -1.27 -7.35
C ILE A 67 -1.53 -2.60 -6.86
N ILE A 68 -2.34 -3.66 -6.84
CA ILE A 68 -1.88 -4.98 -6.38
C ILE A 68 -0.69 -5.48 -7.21
N LEU A 69 -0.76 -5.31 -8.54
CA LEU A 69 0.34 -5.70 -9.43
C LEU A 69 1.61 -4.87 -9.18
N ALA A 70 1.47 -3.56 -8.93
CA ALA A 70 2.61 -2.69 -8.66
C ALA A 70 3.32 -2.97 -7.31
N ILE A 71 2.63 -3.60 -6.35
CA ILE A 71 3.21 -4.00 -5.05
C ILE A 71 3.93 -5.36 -5.13
N GLN A 72 3.59 -6.20 -6.11
CA GLN A 72 4.22 -7.52 -6.28
C GLN A 72 5.60 -7.47 -6.93
N GLU A 73 5.93 -6.40 -7.66
CA GLU A 73 7.23 -6.16 -8.30
C GLU A 73 8.23 -5.49 -7.35
#